data_AF-A0A9D4P309-F1
#
_entry.id   AF-A0A9D4P309-F1
#
_cell.length_a   1.000
_cell.length_b   1.000
_cell.length_c   1.000
_cell.angle_alpha   90.00
_cell.angle_beta   90.00
_cell.angle_gamma   90.00
#
_symmetry.space_group_name_H-M   'P 1'
#
loop_
_entity.id
_entity.type
_entity.pdbx_description
1 polymer ?
#
loop_
_entity_poly.entity_id
_entity_poly.type
_entity_poly.pdbx_seq_one_letter_code
_entity_poly.pdbx_strand_id
1 'polypeptide(L)'
;MYCNNEWIKCGALLLLVVVASIECGGAITGQESDKPNAVTTEDPCLSIKCGFGQECFVDYENNEANCICIRECPQNDDLRRRVCSNYNETWQSDCHLMKHRCDCLEQVNAVDSKYCTYEHKHMHIDYYGECKDIEPCRDEVLEDFPRRMRDWLDSIISLSRVEVTNSKQDMEHKWIDAIIWKFCDLDKEPHDRYVSRHELFPLRAPLLSMESCISDFLDGCDANDDHKITLVEWGKCLGASPDEMQDKCNQFISKA
;
A
#
# COMPACT_ATOMS: atom_id res chain seq x y z
N MET A 1 20.43 -27.21 -19.94
CA MET A 1 20.32 -27.47 -21.39
C MET A 1 19.99 -26.13 -22.04
N TYR A 2 20.94 -25.57 -22.79
CA TYR A 2 20.87 -24.22 -23.35
C TYR A 2 19.77 -24.12 -24.41
N CYS A 3 18.86 -23.14 -24.29
CA CYS A 3 17.98 -22.75 -25.39
C CYS A 3 18.63 -21.58 -26.14
N ASN A 4 19.09 -21.84 -27.36
CA ASN A 4 19.57 -20.84 -28.29
C ASN A 4 18.52 -20.62 -29.39
N ASN A 5 18.36 -19.35 -29.74
CA ASN A 5 17.53 -18.82 -30.81
C ASN A 5 17.86 -19.41 -32.18
N GLU A 6 16.87 -19.52 -33.08
CA GLU A 6 17.03 -19.00 -34.45
C GLU A 6 15.69 -18.85 -35.20
N TRP A 7 15.51 -17.66 -35.75
CA TRP A 7 14.41 -17.22 -36.60
C TRP A 7 14.64 -17.69 -38.04
N ILE A 8 13.67 -18.41 -38.64
CA ILE A 8 13.67 -18.69 -40.08
C ILE A 8 12.31 -18.35 -40.71
N LYS A 9 12.30 -17.14 -41.29
CA LYS A 9 11.78 -16.72 -42.62
C LYS A 9 10.33 -17.04 -43.03
N CYS A 10 9.60 -15.94 -43.27
CA CYS A 10 8.41 -15.82 -44.11
C CYS A 10 8.55 -16.50 -45.47
N GLY A 11 7.48 -17.19 -45.88
CA GLY A 11 7.19 -17.55 -47.26
C GLY A 11 5.67 -17.74 -47.40
N ALA A 12 5.01 -16.75 -47.99
CA ALA A 12 3.60 -16.78 -48.31
C ALA A 12 3.34 -17.74 -49.48
N LEU A 13 2.36 -18.65 -49.36
CA LEU A 13 1.59 -19.12 -50.51
C LEU A 13 0.21 -19.61 -50.05
N LEU A 14 -0.82 -18.89 -50.53
CA LEU A 14 -2.21 -19.31 -50.54
C LEU A 14 -2.37 -20.63 -51.30
N LEU A 15 -3.14 -21.58 -50.74
CA LEU A 15 -4.22 -22.26 -51.45
C LEU A 15 -5.07 -23.08 -50.48
N LEU A 16 -6.39 -22.91 -50.64
CA LEU A 16 -7.47 -23.58 -49.94
C LEU A 16 -7.51 -25.10 -50.21
N VAL A 17 -8.27 -25.78 -49.33
CA VAL A 17 -9.15 -26.94 -49.56
C VAL A 17 -8.74 -28.26 -48.84
N VAL A 18 -9.74 -28.76 -48.11
CA VAL A 18 -10.06 -30.12 -47.63
C VAL A 18 -9.58 -30.57 -46.24
N VAL A 19 -10.59 -30.75 -45.39
CA VAL A 19 -10.65 -31.48 -44.12
C VAL A 19 -10.29 -32.96 -44.31
N ALA A 20 -9.41 -33.50 -43.46
CA ALA A 20 -9.41 -34.91 -43.14
C ALA A 20 -8.89 -35.11 -41.70
N SER A 21 -9.80 -35.43 -40.79
CA SER A 21 -9.51 -35.99 -39.48
C SER A 21 -8.79 -37.33 -39.66
N ILE A 22 -7.61 -37.47 -39.04
CA ILE A 22 -6.96 -38.76 -38.84
C ILE A 22 -6.57 -38.83 -37.37
N GLU A 23 -7.39 -39.56 -36.61
CA GLU A 23 -7.02 -40.12 -35.33
C GLU A 23 -6.03 -41.26 -35.59
N CYS A 24 -4.88 -41.23 -34.90
CA CYS A 24 -4.04 -42.40 -34.73
C CYS A 24 -3.64 -42.48 -33.26
N GLY A 25 -4.32 -43.39 -32.56
CA GLY A 25 -3.94 -43.84 -31.23
C GLY A 25 -2.60 -44.56 -31.26
N GLY A 26 -1.73 -44.19 -30.31
CA GLY A 26 -0.53 -44.91 -29.96
C GLY A 26 -0.55 -45.18 -28.46
N ALA A 27 -0.79 -46.45 -28.09
CA ALA A 27 -0.65 -46.92 -26.73
C ALA A 27 0.84 -46.91 -26.34
N ILE A 28 1.18 -46.18 -25.28
CA ILE A 28 2.49 -46.28 -24.63
C ILE A 28 2.23 -46.63 -23.17
N THR A 29 2.48 -47.89 -22.84
CA THR A 29 2.56 -48.39 -21.47
C THR A 29 3.81 -47.79 -20.82
N GLY A 30 3.62 -46.75 -20.02
CA GLY A 30 4.64 -46.19 -19.13
C GLY A 30 4.19 -46.40 -17.68
N GLN A 31 5.01 -47.07 -16.89
CA GLN A 31 4.80 -47.29 -15.46
C GLN A 31 4.58 -45.95 -14.75
N GLU A 32 3.40 -45.77 -14.18
CA GLU A 32 3.11 -44.68 -13.26
C GLU A 32 3.79 -45.02 -11.93
N SER A 33 4.94 -44.39 -11.71
CA SER A 33 5.64 -44.34 -10.44
C SER A 33 4.72 -43.73 -9.39
N ASP A 34 4.47 -44.48 -8.31
CA ASP A 34 3.87 -43.99 -7.06
C ASP A 34 4.47 -42.63 -6.69
N LYS A 35 3.69 -41.56 -6.87
CA LYS A 35 3.96 -40.29 -6.20
C LYS A 35 3.62 -40.49 -4.72
N PRO A 36 4.56 -40.28 -3.78
CA PRO A 36 4.19 -40.21 -2.38
C PRO A 36 3.16 -39.07 -2.24
N ASN A 37 2.05 -39.37 -1.55
CA ASN A 37 1.07 -38.38 -1.14
C ASN A 37 1.78 -37.13 -0.62
N ALA A 38 1.75 -36.05 -1.40
CA ALA A 38 2.12 -34.74 -0.92
C ALA A 38 1.06 -34.34 0.11
N VAL A 39 1.37 -34.54 1.39
CA VAL A 39 0.66 -33.86 2.46
C VAL A 39 0.88 -32.37 2.21
N THR A 40 -0.15 -31.69 1.74
CA THR A 40 -0.16 -30.23 1.65
C THR A 40 -0.23 -29.69 3.07
N THR A 41 0.91 -29.59 3.76
CA THR A 41 1.00 -28.78 4.95
C THR A 41 0.83 -27.34 4.49
N GLU A 42 -0.34 -26.76 4.75
CA GLU A 42 -0.58 -25.34 4.48
C GLU A 42 0.52 -24.53 5.16
N ASP A 43 1.14 -23.60 4.43
CA ASP A 43 2.21 -22.76 4.96
C ASP A 43 1.66 -21.93 6.12
N PRO A 44 2.16 -22.11 7.37
CA PRO A 44 1.64 -21.40 8.54
C PRO A 44 1.75 -19.88 8.41
N CYS A 45 2.68 -19.38 7.60
CA CYS A 45 2.86 -17.95 7.33
C CYS A 45 1.74 -17.31 6.51
N LEU A 46 0.89 -18.08 5.83
CA LEU A 46 -0.23 -17.53 5.05
C LEU A 46 -1.28 -16.82 5.92
N SER A 47 -1.39 -17.23 7.18
CA SER A 47 -2.38 -16.70 8.14
C SER A 47 -1.84 -15.59 9.05
N ILE A 48 -0.51 -15.41 9.09
CA ILE A 48 0.14 -14.49 10.02
C ILE A 48 0.44 -13.17 9.30
N LYS A 49 -0.13 -12.08 9.81
CA LYS A 49 0.27 -10.72 9.44
C LYS A 49 1.31 -10.23 10.44
N CYS A 50 2.54 -10.04 9.97
CA CYS A 50 3.62 -9.45 10.78
C CYS A 50 3.55 -7.92 10.80
N GLY A 51 4.17 -7.33 11.82
CA GLY A 51 4.26 -5.88 11.96
C GLY A 51 5.19 -5.23 10.93
N PHE A 52 5.27 -3.91 10.99
CA PHE A 52 6.14 -3.12 10.11
C PHE A 52 7.62 -3.52 10.26
N GLY A 53 8.28 -3.81 9.13
CA GLY A 53 9.70 -4.21 9.11
C GLY A 53 9.95 -5.66 9.49
N GLN A 54 8.88 -6.46 9.63
CA GLN A 54 8.95 -7.89 9.93
C GLN A 54 8.47 -8.74 8.75
N GLU A 55 9.02 -9.95 8.65
CA GLU A 55 8.58 -11.00 7.74
C GLU A 55 8.26 -12.27 8.53
N CYS A 56 7.36 -13.09 7.99
CA CYS A 56 7.03 -14.36 8.61
C CYS A 56 8.11 -15.40 8.29
N PHE A 57 8.56 -16.11 9.31
CA PHE A 57 9.55 -17.17 9.23
C PHE A 57 9.02 -18.45 9.89
N VAL A 58 9.06 -19.55 9.15
CA VAL A 58 8.65 -20.87 9.64
C VAL A 58 9.87 -21.59 10.23
N ASP A 59 9.78 -21.95 11.51
CA ASP A 59 10.69 -22.89 12.14
C ASP A 59 10.22 -24.32 11.86
N TYR A 60 10.91 -25.01 10.95
CA TYR A 60 10.59 -26.38 10.57
C TYR A 60 10.83 -27.41 11.67
N GLU A 61 11.59 -27.09 12.73
CA GLU A 61 11.83 -28.03 13.84
C GLU A 61 10.60 -28.12 14.76
N ASN A 62 9.96 -26.98 15.02
CA ASN A 62 8.79 -26.88 15.90
C ASN A 62 7.46 -26.77 15.13
N ASN A 63 7.50 -26.62 13.81
CA ASN A 63 6.37 -26.33 12.94
C ASN A 63 5.58 -25.07 13.40
N GLU A 64 6.33 -24.06 13.84
CA GLU A 64 5.81 -22.77 14.30
C GLU A 64 6.17 -21.66 13.30
N ALA A 65 5.28 -20.68 13.14
CA ALA A 65 5.57 -19.48 12.37
C ALA A 65 5.68 -18.25 13.27
N ASN A 66 6.79 -17.55 13.12
CA ASN A 66 7.17 -16.41 13.94
C ASN A 66 7.45 -15.20 13.05
N CYS A 67 7.15 -14.01 13.56
CA CYS A 67 7.52 -12.76 12.89
C CYS A 67 8.94 -12.36 13.30
N ILE A 68 9.86 -12.31 12.34
CA ILE A 68 11.23 -11.86 12.54
C ILE A 68 11.45 -10.55 11.76
N CYS A 69 12.50 -9.79 12.10
CA CYS A 69 12.87 -8.65 11.26
C CYS A 69 13.24 -9.12 9.84
N ILE A 70 12.87 -8.34 8.83
CA ILE A 70 13.19 -8.63 7.43
C ILE A 70 14.68 -8.93 7.30
N ARG A 71 15.05 -10.07 6.71
CA ARG A 71 16.47 -10.47 6.62
C ARG A 71 17.24 -9.68 5.57
N GLU A 72 16.64 -9.50 4.40
CA GLU A 72 17.28 -8.83 3.27
C GLU A 72 16.28 -7.95 2.52
N CYS A 73 16.71 -6.73 2.20
CA CYS A 73 15.93 -5.82 1.39
C CYS A 73 16.38 -5.91 -0.08
N PRO A 74 15.43 -5.84 -1.04
CA PRO A 74 15.77 -5.82 -2.46
C PRO A 74 16.74 -4.69 -2.78
N GLN A 75 17.82 -5.01 -3.47
CA GLN A 75 18.75 -4.00 -3.98
C GLN A 75 18.06 -3.21 -5.09
N ASN A 76 17.97 -1.90 -4.92
CA ASN A 76 17.33 -1.02 -5.88
C ASN A 76 18.06 0.33 -5.95
N ASP A 77 18.57 0.65 -7.12
CA ASP A 77 19.26 1.92 -7.40
C ASP A 77 18.30 3.04 -7.82
N ASP A 78 16.99 2.76 -7.91
CA ASP A 78 15.97 3.73 -8.29
C ASP A 78 15.81 4.81 -7.21
N LEU A 79 16.21 6.03 -7.54
CA LEU A 79 16.08 7.19 -6.66
C LEU A 79 14.64 7.44 -6.20
N ARG A 80 13.64 7.02 -6.99
CA ARG A 80 12.20 7.16 -6.63
C ARG A 80 11.77 6.22 -5.50
N ARG A 81 12.57 5.21 -5.18
CA ARG A 81 12.32 4.26 -4.08
C ARG A 81 12.88 4.74 -2.76
N ARG A 82 13.75 5.75 -2.76
CA ARG A 82 14.30 6.35 -1.55
C ARG A 82 13.19 6.93 -0.69
N VAL A 83 13.45 7.02 0.60
CA VAL A 83 12.52 7.60 1.59
C VAL A 83 13.27 8.54 2.51
N CYS A 84 12.58 9.58 2.97
CA CYS A 84 13.08 10.46 4.01
C CYS A 84 12.47 10.05 5.36
N SER A 85 13.31 9.94 6.38
CA SER A 85 12.86 9.68 7.75
C SER A 85 12.38 10.95 8.45
N ASN A 86 11.63 10.79 9.54
CA ASN A 86 11.25 11.88 10.44
C ASN A 86 12.45 12.57 11.14
N TYR A 87 13.66 12.06 10.96
CA TYR A 87 14.92 12.66 11.44
C TYR A 87 15.74 13.30 10.30
N ASN A 88 15.11 13.49 9.13
CA ASN A 88 15.73 14.09 7.95
C ASN A 88 16.93 13.27 7.41
N GLU A 89 16.85 11.95 7.51
CA GLU A 89 17.83 11.02 6.95
C GLU A 89 17.25 10.30 5.73
N THR A 90 18.02 10.24 4.64
CA THR A 90 17.60 9.55 3.42
C THR A 90 18.00 8.08 3.46
N TRP A 91 17.04 7.20 3.22
CA TRP A 91 17.21 5.76 3.17
C TRP A 91 17.00 5.22 1.75
N GLN A 92 17.66 4.11 1.44
CA GLN A 92 17.61 3.50 0.09
C GLN A 92 16.20 3.07 -0.32
N SER A 93 15.43 2.54 0.64
CA SER A 93 14.02 2.25 0.46
C SER A 93 13.26 2.19 1.79
N ASP A 94 11.94 2.15 1.68
CA ASP A 94 11.02 1.87 2.79
C ASP A 94 11.43 0.60 3.56
N CYS A 95 11.76 -0.48 2.84
CA CYS A 95 12.25 -1.73 3.45
C CYS A 95 13.49 -1.49 4.33
N HIS A 96 14.50 -0.75 3.84
CA HIS A 96 15.75 -0.54 4.57
C HIS A 96 15.54 0.21 5.88
N LEU A 97 14.70 1.26 5.86
CA LEU A 97 14.35 2.03 7.06
C LEU A 97 13.60 1.15 8.06
N MET A 98 12.57 0.43 7.59
CA MET A 98 11.72 -0.39 8.47
C MET A 98 12.48 -1.58 9.06
N LYS A 99 13.34 -2.23 8.27
CA LYS A 99 14.25 -3.27 8.74
C LYS A 99 15.18 -2.73 9.82
N HIS A 100 15.83 -1.59 9.59
CA HIS A 100 16.76 -0.99 10.56
C HIS A 100 16.05 -0.66 11.88
N ARG A 101 14.86 -0.08 11.82
CA ARG A 101 14.03 0.17 13.01
C ARG A 101 13.73 -1.13 13.76
N CYS A 102 13.30 -2.19 13.05
CA CYS A 102 13.03 -3.49 13.64
C CYS A 102 14.27 -4.07 14.34
N ASP A 103 15.42 -4.08 13.65
CA ASP A 103 16.69 -4.56 14.20
C ASP A 103 17.08 -3.82 15.49
N CYS A 104 16.83 -2.51 15.55
CA CYS A 104 17.09 -1.70 16.74
C CYS A 104 16.11 -1.95 17.89
N LEU A 105 14.86 -2.32 17.60
CA LEU A 105 13.86 -2.69 18.62
C LEU A 105 14.19 -4.06 19.22
N GLU A 106 14.47 -5.04 18.37
CA GLU A 106 14.73 -6.43 18.76
C GLU A 106 16.18 -6.68 19.21
N GLN A 107 17.07 -5.69 19.06
CA GLN A 107 18.49 -5.81 19.42
C GLN A 107 19.22 -6.94 18.67
N VAL A 108 18.69 -7.36 17.52
CA VAL A 108 19.15 -8.53 16.73
C VAL A 108 20.59 -8.37 16.20
N ASN A 109 21.16 -7.17 16.26
CA ASN A 109 22.57 -6.89 15.99
C ASN A 109 23.21 -5.97 17.05
N ALA A 110 22.84 -6.12 18.33
CA ALA A 110 23.35 -5.30 19.43
C ALA A 110 24.86 -5.44 19.74
N VAL A 111 25.57 -6.31 19.01
CA VAL A 111 27.05 -6.42 19.08
C VAL A 111 27.71 -5.10 18.66
N ASP A 112 27.05 -4.28 17.84
CA ASP A 112 27.38 -2.87 17.62
C ASP A 112 26.26 -1.94 18.09
N SER A 113 25.91 -2.01 19.39
CA SER A 113 24.99 -1.08 20.07
C SER A 113 25.28 0.42 19.83
N LYS A 114 26.43 0.76 19.24
CA LYS A 114 26.78 2.12 18.80
C LYS A 114 25.86 2.66 17.69
N TYR A 115 25.23 1.81 16.88
CA TYR A 115 24.41 2.25 15.75
C TYR A 115 22.90 2.33 16.05
N CYS A 116 22.41 1.83 17.19
CA CYS A 116 20.98 1.92 17.54
C CYS A 116 20.76 2.92 18.69
N THR A 117 20.27 4.12 18.36
CA THR A 117 19.91 5.17 19.32
C THR A 117 18.41 5.10 19.67
N TYR A 118 17.97 5.92 20.62
CA TYR A 118 16.54 6.11 20.90
C TYR A 118 15.77 6.58 19.65
N GLU A 119 16.38 7.47 18.85
CA GLU A 119 15.81 8.00 17.62
C GLU A 119 15.59 6.88 16.59
N HIS A 120 16.58 6.00 16.39
CA HIS A 120 16.45 4.87 15.45
C HIS A 120 15.30 3.91 15.80
N LYS A 121 14.92 3.78 17.08
CA LYS A 121 13.77 2.95 17.51
C LYS A 121 12.41 3.59 17.17
N HIS A 122 12.36 4.92 17.12
CA HIS A 122 11.16 5.71 16.81
C HIS A 122 11.14 6.25 15.37
N MET A 123 12.14 5.85 14.58
CA MET A 123 12.26 6.23 13.18
C MET A 123 11.10 5.67 12.36
N HIS A 124 10.51 6.52 11.54
CA HIS A 124 9.50 6.16 10.57
C HIS A 124 9.71 6.99 9.29
N ILE A 125 9.08 6.56 8.21
CA ILE A 125 9.07 7.31 6.96
C ILE A 125 8.23 8.57 7.18
N ASP A 126 8.77 9.73 6.84
CA ASP A 126 8.01 10.98 6.80
C ASP A 126 7.42 11.19 5.40
N TYR A 127 8.24 11.01 4.35
CA TYR A 127 7.78 11.06 2.96
C TYR A 127 8.64 10.21 2.01
N TYR A 128 8.07 9.92 0.83
CA TYR A 128 8.77 9.23 -0.25
C TYR A 128 9.64 10.19 -1.07
N GLY A 129 10.83 9.71 -1.46
CA GLY A 129 11.88 10.48 -2.10
C GLY A 129 13.08 10.73 -1.17
N GLU A 130 14.08 11.43 -1.69
CA GLU A 130 15.21 11.90 -0.88
C GLU A 130 14.80 13.06 0.02
N CYS A 131 15.49 13.18 1.16
CA CYS A 131 15.28 14.31 2.04
C CYS A 131 15.65 15.62 1.33
N LYS A 132 14.75 16.58 1.43
CA LYS A 132 14.90 17.92 0.87
C LYS A 132 14.41 18.96 1.87
N ASP A 133 14.85 20.18 1.64
CA ASP A 133 14.33 21.33 2.37
C ASP A 133 12.90 21.62 1.88
N ILE A 134 11.93 21.51 2.80
CA ILE A 134 10.52 21.75 2.53
C ILE A 134 10.16 23.12 3.11
N GLU A 135 9.74 24.04 2.24
CA GLU A 135 9.31 25.36 2.67
C GLU A 135 8.10 25.23 3.63
N PRO A 136 8.10 25.98 4.75
CA PRO A 136 6.96 25.97 5.67
C PRO A 136 5.67 26.36 4.96
N CYS A 137 4.55 25.82 5.44
CA CYS A 137 3.24 26.18 4.89
C CYS A 137 2.96 27.68 5.10
N ARG A 138 2.40 28.32 4.07
CA ARG A 138 1.93 29.71 4.14
C ARG A 138 0.42 29.71 4.31
N ASP A 139 -0.09 30.59 5.17
CA ASP A 139 -1.52 30.67 5.49
C ASP A 139 -2.40 30.81 4.24
N GLU A 140 -2.01 31.64 3.28
CA GLU A 140 -2.73 31.83 2.00
C GLU A 140 -2.89 30.53 1.19
N VAL A 141 -1.89 29.64 1.26
CA VAL A 141 -1.90 28.35 0.58
C VAL A 141 -2.74 27.35 1.37
N LEU A 142 -2.67 27.41 2.70
CA LEU A 142 -3.46 26.58 3.61
C LEU A 142 -4.96 26.86 3.47
N GLU A 143 -5.37 28.11 3.31
CA GLU A 143 -6.78 28.50 3.14
C GLU A 143 -7.42 27.86 1.90
N ASP A 144 -6.68 27.74 0.79
CA ASP A 144 -7.18 27.11 -0.44
C ASP A 144 -6.99 25.58 -0.45
N PHE A 145 -6.18 25.04 0.45
CA PHE A 145 -5.82 23.62 0.50
C PHE A 145 -7.02 22.67 0.59
N PRO A 146 -8.02 22.88 1.48
CA PRO A 146 -9.17 21.98 1.59
C PRO A 146 -9.94 21.84 0.27
N ARG A 147 -10.10 22.94 -0.47
CA ARG A 147 -10.79 22.93 -1.77
C ARG A 147 -10.02 22.11 -2.80
N ARG A 148 -8.72 22.34 -2.95
CA ARG A 148 -7.88 21.56 -3.88
C ARG A 148 -7.86 20.08 -3.51
N MET A 149 -7.85 19.76 -2.23
CA MET A 149 -7.89 18.38 -1.75
C MET A 149 -9.21 17.70 -2.09
N ARG A 150 -10.35 18.37 -1.94
CA ARG A 150 -11.65 17.85 -2.40
C ARG A 150 -11.68 17.57 -3.89
N ASP A 151 -11.24 18.53 -4.70
CA ASP A 151 -11.21 18.40 -6.16
C ASP A 151 -10.32 17.22 -6.57
N TRP A 152 -9.18 17.04 -5.89
CA TRP A 152 -8.31 15.90 -6.08
C TRP A 152 -8.97 14.58 -5.67
N LEU A 153 -9.63 14.49 -4.51
CA LEU A 153 -10.32 13.28 -4.06
C LEU A 153 -11.47 12.88 -5.00
N ASP A 154 -12.25 13.84 -5.50
CA ASP A 154 -13.27 13.59 -6.51
C ASP A 154 -12.67 13.03 -7.81
N SER A 155 -11.51 13.54 -8.22
CA SER A 155 -10.78 12.98 -9.35
C SER A 155 -10.31 11.55 -9.08
N ILE A 156 -9.78 11.26 -7.88
CA ILE A 156 -9.28 9.93 -7.53
C ILE A 156 -10.41 8.90 -7.53
N ILE A 157 -11.54 9.18 -6.88
CA ILE A 157 -12.67 8.23 -6.88
C ILE A 157 -13.21 8.02 -8.30
N SER A 158 -13.22 9.06 -9.14
CA SER A 158 -13.69 8.95 -10.53
C SER A 158 -12.80 8.06 -11.41
N LEU A 159 -11.49 8.02 -11.11
CA LEU A 159 -10.52 7.15 -11.77
C LEU A 159 -10.46 5.75 -11.13
N SER A 160 -10.96 5.62 -9.92
CA SER A 160 -11.03 4.35 -9.21
C SER A 160 -12.10 3.43 -9.81
N ARG A 161 -11.97 2.13 -9.56
CA ARG A 161 -12.97 1.13 -9.96
C ARG A 161 -14.09 0.97 -8.93
N VAL A 162 -14.45 2.05 -8.24
CA VAL A 162 -15.47 2.04 -7.18
C VAL A 162 -16.83 2.37 -7.79
N GLU A 163 -17.82 1.54 -7.51
CA GLU A 163 -19.23 1.86 -7.77
C GLU A 163 -19.91 2.31 -6.49
N VAL A 164 -20.64 3.44 -6.57
CA VAL A 164 -21.49 3.94 -5.49
C VAL A 164 -22.90 3.40 -5.73
N THR A 165 -23.33 2.46 -4.89
CA THR A 165 -24.70 1.95 -4.95
C THR A 165 -25.69 3.03 -4.48
N ASN A 166 -26.75 3.30 -5.26
CA ASN A 166 -27.79 4.30 -4.98
C ASN A 166 -27.37 5.79 -4.98
N SER A 167 -26.34 6.18 -5.74
CA SER A 167 -26.08 7.61 -5.96
C SER A 167 -27.29 8.25 -6.67
N LYS A 168 -28.04 9.10 -5.95
CA LYS A 168 -29.00 10.02 -6.59
C LYS A 168 -28.16 10.90 -7.53
N GLN A 169 -28.56 11.02 -8.78
CA GLN A 169 -27.88 11.80 -9.84
C GLN A 169 -27.86 13.30 -9.54
N ASP A 170 -27.25 13.72 -8.44
CA ASP A 170 -27.08 15.10 -8.07
C ASP A 170 -25.58 15.40 -8.00
N MET A 171 -25.14 16.28 -8.90
CA MET A 171 -23.72 16.62 -9.07
C MET A 171 -23.13 17.26 -7.80
N GLU A 172 -23.98 17.88 -6.98
CA GLU A 172 -23.58 18.54 -5.72
C GLU A 172 -23.16 17.52 -4.63
N HIS A 173 -23.62 16.27 -4.71
CA HIS A 173 -23.34 15.23 -3.71
C HIS A 173 -22.17 14.31 -4.09
N LYS A 174 -21.57 14.49 -5.27
CA LYS A 174 -20.51 13.61 -5.77
C LYS A 174 -19.20 13.74 -4.99
N TRP A 175 -18.82 14.96 -4.63
CA TRP A 175 -17.61 15.20 -3.85
C TRP A 175 -17.77 14.77 -2.38
N ILE A 176 -18.99 14.81 -1.84
CA ILE A 176 -19.31 14.27 -0.51
C ILE A 176 -19.06 12.76 -0.47
N ASP A 177 -19.55 12.03 -1.47
CA ASP A 177 -19.29 10.60 -1.58
C ASP A 177 -17.78 10.32 -1.75
N ALA A 178 -17.03 11.18 -2.45
CA ALA A 178 -15.58 11.07 -2.59
C ALA A 178 -14.83 11.20 -1.25
N ILE A 179 -15.20 12.17 -0.42
CA ILE A 179 -14.54 12.39 0.88
C ILE A 179 -14.90 11.29 1.89
N ILE A 180 -16.16 10.79 1.88
CA ILE A 180 -16.58 9.66 2.73
C ILE A 180 -15.87 8.40 2.28
N TRP A 181 -15.84 8.12 0.97
CA TRP A 181 -15.10 6.99 0.42
C TRP A 181 -13.63 7.02 0.86
N LYS A 182 -12.98 8.18 0.78
CA LYS A 182 -11.57 8.28 1.18
C LYS A 182 -11.38 8.01 2.67
N PHE A 183 -12.28 8.48 3.51
CA PHE A 183 -12.28 8.17 4.94
C PHE A 183 -12.36 6.64 5.16
N CYS A 184 -13.29 5.97 4.50
CA CYS A 184 -13.46 4.52 4.59
C CYS A 184 -12.26 3.74 4.01
N ASP A 185 -11.57 4.29 3.00
CA ASP A 185 -10.32 3.70 2.47
C ASP A 185 -9.15 3.87 3.45
N LEU A 186 -9.17 4.87 4.34
CA LEU A 186 -8.12 5.07 5.34
C LEU A 186 -8.36 4.23 6.61
N ASP A 187 -9.61 4.10 7.06
CA ASP A 187 -10.05 3.29 8.23
C ASP A 187 -9.98 1.78 7.90
N LYS A 188 -8.79 1.18 8.00
CA LYS A 188 -8.55 -0.22 7.59
C LYS A 188 -8.40 -1.16 8.78
N GLU A 189 -7.48 -0.87 9.69
CA GLU A 189 -7.10 -1.82 10.74
C GLU A 189 -6.55 -1.08 11.98
N PRO A 190 -7.30 -1.07 13.11
CA PRO A 190 -8.66 -1.59 13.28
C PRO A 190 -9.69 -0.72 12.56
N HIS A 191 -10.75 -1.32 12.01
CA HIS A 191 -11.89 -0.57 11.46
C HIS A 191 -12.72 0.03 12.60
N ASP A 192 -12.25 1.13 13.20
CA ASP A 192 -12.78 1.71 14.44
C ASP A 192 -13.62 2.99 14.21
N ARG A 193 -13.82 3.40 12.95
CA ARG A 193 -14.52 4.63 12.54
C ARG A 193 -13.78 5.90 12.91
N TYR A 194 -12.47 5.80 13.13
CA TYR A 194 -11.57 6.92 13.26
C TYR A 194 -10.41 6.70 12.29
N VAL A 195 -9.79 7.80 11.87
CA VAL A 195 -8.55 7.73 11.10
C VAL A 195 -7.42 8.19 12.00
N SER A 196 -6.54 7.27 12.35
CA SER A 196 -5.35 7.54 13.16
C SER A 196 -4.22 8.20 12.34
N ARG A 197 -3.23 8.80 13.02
CA ARG A 197 -2.01 9.32 12.37
C ARG A 197 -1.30 8.27 11.49
N HIS A 198 -1.35 6.99 11.87
CA HIS A 198 -0.75 5.91 11.09
C HIS A 198 -1.53 5.60 9.81
N GLU A 199 -2.86 5.69 9.86
CA GLU A 199 -3.73 5.48 8.70
C GLU A 199 -3.70 6.63 7.71
N LEU A 200 -3.32 7.84 8.15
CA LEU A 200 -3.06 8.98 7.26
C LEU A 200 -1.78 8.83 6.45
N PHE A 201 -0.88 7.91 6.81
CA PHE A 201 0.42 7.76 6.16
C PHE A 201 0.34 7.59 4.63
N PRO A 202 -0.54 6.74 4.05
CA PRO A 202 -0.66 6.58 2.59
C PRO A 202 -1.14 7.84 1.86
N LEU A 203 -1.73 8.79 2.58
CA LEU A 203 -2.18 10.07 2.05
C LEU A 203 -1.09 11.15 2.21
N ARG A 204 -0.48 11.25 3.40
CA ARG A 204 0.54 12.24 3.74
C ARG A 204 1.85 12.00 3.01
N ALA A 205 2.45 10.82 3.16
CA ALA A 205 3.84 10.57 2.75
C ALA A 205 4.10 10.75 1.24
N PRO A 206 3.18 10.41 0.32
CA PRO A 206 3.38 10.67 -1.11
C PRO A 206 3.26 12.16 -1.50
N LEU A 207 2.50 12.95 -0.74
CA LEU A 207 2.15 14.33 -1.10
C LEU A 207 3.01 15.38 -0.38
N LEU A 208 3.51 15.08 0.83
CA LEU A 208 4.21 16.03 1.69
C LEU A 208 5.38 16.74 1.00
N SER A 209 6.12 16.02 0.16
CA SER A 209 7.25 16.62 -0.56
C SER A 209 6.80 17.68 -1.58
N MET A 210 5.58 17.61 -2.11
CA MET A 210 5.06 18.54 -3.12
C MET A 210 4.10 19.58 -2.54
N GLU A 211 3.42 19.22 -1.46
CA GLU A 211 2.41 20.03 -0.79
C GLU A 211 2.74 20.07 0.71
N SER A 212 3.55 21.06 1.10
CA SER A 212 4.03 21.19 2.49
C SER A 212 2.90 21.38 3.51
N CYS A 213 1.82 22.01 3.09
CA CYS A 213 0.64 22.28 3.92
C CYS A 213 -0.18 21.05 4.30
N ILE A 214 0.09 19.86 3.74
CA ILE A 214 -0.71 18.67 4.06
C ILE A 214 -0.64 18.30 5.54
N SER A 215 0.53 18.46 6.17
CA SER A 215 0.70 18.17 7.60
C SER A 215 -0.14 19.12 8.44
N ASP A 216 0.01 20.43 8.23
CA ASP A 216 -0.69 21.46 8.99
C ASP A 216 -2.21 21.38 8.76
N PHE A 217 -2.64 21.04 7.54
CA PHE A 217 -4.04 20.79 7.23
C PHE A 217 -4.58 19.59 8.02
N LEU A 218 -3.89 18.45 8.00
CA LEU A 218 -4.33 17.24 8.71
C LEU A 218 -4.33 17.41 10.22
N ASP A 219 -3.31 18.08 10.77
CA ASP A 219 -3.27 18.42 12.20
C ASP A 219 -4.41 19.40 12.55
N GLY A 220 -4.76 20.33 11.65
CA GLY A 220 -5.91 21.23 11.83
C GLY A 220 -7.28 20.56 11.74
N CYS A 221 -7.38 19.37 11.14
CA CYS A 221 -8.61 18.59 11.11
C CYS A 221 -8.92 17.94 12.48
N ASP A 222 -7.90 17.67 13.28
CA ASP A 222 -8.02 17.14 14.65
C ASP A 222 -8.32 18.27 15.64
N ALA A 223 -9.59 18.71 15.67
CA ALA A 223 -10.01 19.88 16.44
C ALA A 223 -9.95 19.69 17.96
N ASN A 224 -9.92 18.44 18.43
CA ASN A 224 -9.90 18.08 19.84
C ASN A 224 -8.52 17.57 20.33
N ASP A 225 -7.55 17.43 19.42
CA ASP A 225 -6.17 16.97 19.63
C ASP A 225 -6.07 15.60 20.30
N ASP A 226 -6.98 14.68 19.96
CA ASP A 226 -6.97 13.29 20.44
C ASP A 226 -6.17 12.33 19.52
N HIS A 227 -5.55 12.88 18.46
CA HIS A 227 -4.78 12.18 17.42
C HIS A 227 -5.61 11.19 16.59
N LYS A 228 -6.93 11.38 16.58
CA LYS A 228 -7.88 10.64 15.77
C LYS A 228 -8.78 11.62 15.03
N ILE A 229 -9.04 11.33 13.76
CA ILE A 229 -9.96 12.13 12.96
C ILE A 229 -11.27 11.36 12.82
N THR A 230 -12.37 11.93 13.31
CA THR A 230 -13.72 11.40 13.08
C THR A 230 -14.22 11.74 11.67
N LEU A 231 -15.25 11.01 11.20
CA LEU A 231 -15.89 11.31 9.92
C LEU A 231 -16.43 12.75 9.83
N VAL A 232 -16.93 13.28 10.95
CA VAL A 232 -17.49 14.64 11.02
C VAL A 232 -16.37 15.69 11.00
N GLU A 233 -15.28 15.47 11.73
CA GLU A 233 -14.09 16.35 11.69
C GLU A 233 -13.48 16.37 10.29
N TRP A 234 -13.30 15.20 9.68
CA TRP A 234 -12.83 15.06 8.31
C TRP A 234 -13.68 15.86 7.32
N GLY A 235 -15.00 15.67 7.37
CA GLY A 235 -15.94 16.38 6.51
C GLY A 235 -15.91 17.89 6.72
N LYS A 236 -15.94 18.34 7.98
CA LYS A 236 -15.87 19.77 8.33
C LYS A 236 -14.56 20.41 7.85
N CYS A 237 -13.44 19.69 8.00
CA CYS A 237 -12.13 20.14 7.54
C CYS A 237 -12.11 20.34 6.02
N LEU A 238 -12.83 19.49 5.29
CA LEU A 238 -13.04 19.61 3.85
C LEU A 238 -14.24 20.48 3.49
N GLY A 239 -14.90 21.18 4.42
CA GLY A 239 -16.00 22.11 4.12
C GLY A 239 -17.37 21.48 3.84
N ALA A 240 -17.57 20.21 4.20
CA ALA A 240 -18.89 19.57 4.23
C ALA A 240 -19.66 19.94 5.49
N SER A 241 -20.99 19.94 5.41
CA SER A 241 -21.82 20.10 6.60
C SER A 241 -21.88 18.78 7.40
N PRO A 242 -21.97 18.83 8.75
CA PRO A 242 -22.03 17.61 9.57
C PRO A 242 -23.20 16.68 9.22
N ASP A 243 -24.32 17.23 8.73
CA ASP A 243 -25.53 16.47 8.40
C ASP A 243 -25.37 15.61 7.13
N GLU A 244 -24.45 16.00 6.25
CA GLU A 244 -24.11 15.26 5.03
C GLU A 244 -23.13 14.11 5.29
N MET A 245 -22.37 14.18 6.39
CA MET A 245 -21.31 13.23 6.77
C MET A 245 -21.87 11.99 7.45
N GLN A 246 -22.60 11.20 6.69
CA GLN A 246 -23.18 9.93 7.13
C GLN A 246 -22.26 8.76 6.80
N ASP A 247 -22.14 7.80 7.72
CA ASP A 247 -21.40 6.56 7.49
C ASP A 247 -22.08 5.75 6.37
N LYS A 248 -21.43 5.77 5.20
CA LYS A 248 -21.84 5.07 3.98
C LYS A 248 -20.76 4.09 3.50
N CYS A 249 -19.83 3.65 4.36
CA CYS A 249 -18.69 2.84 3.92
C CYS A 249 -19.12 1.57 3.16
N ASN A 250 -20.24 0.96 3.55
CA ASN A 250 -20.81 -0.22 2.90
C ASN A 250 -21.36 0.01 1.48
N GLN A 251 -21.50 1.26 1.04
CA GLN A 251 -22.05 1.60 -0.28
C GLN A 251 -20.99 1.62 -1.38
N PHE A 252 -19.70 1.65 -1.01
CA PHE A 252 -18.56 1.68 -1.91
C PHE A 252 -18.07 0.27 -2.19
N ILE A 253 -18.31 -0.21 -3.41
CA ILE A 253 -17.91 -1.57 -3.80
C ILE A 253 -16.78 -1.46 -4.82
N SER A 254 -15.63 -2.07 -4.53
CA SER A 254 -14.53 -2.19 -5.48
C SER A 254 -14.85 -3.25 -6.53
N LYS A 255 -14.80 -2.90 -7.83
CA LYS A 255 -14.86 -3.91 -8.89
C LYS A 255 -13.57 -4.75 -8.91
N ALA A 256 -13.76 -6.07 -8.98
CA ALA A 256 -12.72 -7.04 -9.30
C ALA A 256 -12.12 -6.78 -10.70
#